data_AF-A0A3B8XKW3-F1
#
_entry.id   AF-A0A3B8XKW3-F1
#
_cell.length_a   1.000
_cell.length_b   1.000
_cell.length_c   1.000
_cell.angle_alpha   90.00
_cell.angle_beta   90.00
_cell.angle_gamma   90.00
#
_symmetry.space_group_name_H-M   'P 1'
#
loop_
_entity.id
_entity.type
_entity.pdbx_description
1 polymer ?
#
loop_
_entity_poly.entity_id
_entity_poly.type
_entity_poly.pdbx_seq_one_letter_code
_entity_poly.pdbx_strand_id
1 'polypeptide(L)'
;AVCPWNKFASRTREEAFHAREELKGPLLADLAKLDDPSFRALFSGSPVKRIGRDRFVRNVLIAIGNSEETRLAQEARALLGDSSPLVRAMAVWALGRLVPEETKGLAPAALETEEDEDVRSEWCYWLR
;
A
#
# COMPACT_ATOMS: atom_id res chain seq x y z
N ALA A 1 -1.47 -21.85 4.45
CA ALA A 1 -2.54 -22.33 3.54
C ALA A 1 -3.26 -23.51 4.20
N VAL A 2 -4.59 -23.60 4.11
CA VAL A 2 -5.41 -24.54 4.94
C VAL A 2 -6.04 -25.71 4.18
N CYS A 3 -6.04 -25.71 2.84
CA CYS A 3 -6.62 -26.79 2.05
C CYS A 3 -5.86 -28.11 2.27
N PRO A 4 -6.53 -29.22 2.65
CA PRO A 4 -5.87 -30.50 2.93
C PRO A 4 -5.18 -31.10 1.70
N TRP A 5 -5.55 -30.68 0.49
CA TRP A 5 -4.92 -31.11 -0.77
C TRP A 5 -3.56 -30.45 -1.03
N ASN A 6 -3.28 -29.28 -0.45
CA ASN A 6 -2.00 -28.59 -0.68
C ASN A 6 -0.79 -29.38 -0.16
N LYS A 7 -0.98 -30.33 0.76
CA LYS A 7 0.09 -31.22 1.23
C LYS A 7 0.61 -32.17 0.15
N PHE A 8 -0.17 -32.39 -0.91
CA PHE A 8 0.22 -33.21 -2.07
C PHE A 8 0.77 -32.37 -3.22
N ALA A 9 0.71 -31.04 -3.12
CA ALA A 9 1.21 -30.15 -4.15
C ALA A 9 2.75 -30.22 -4.21
N SER A 10 3.30 -30.26 -5.42
CA SER A 10 4.72 -30.17 -5.68
C SER A 10 5.03 -28.88 -6.44
N ARG A 11 6.27 -28.37 -6.30
CA ARG A 11 6.70 -27.22 -7.10
C ARG A 11 6.70 -27.61 -8.57
N THR A 12 6.14 -26.74 -9.40
CA THR A 12 6.15 -26.93 -10.85
C THR A 12 7.58 -26.90 -11.40
N ARG A 13 7.82 -27.67 -12.46
CA ARG A 13 9.08 -27.68 -13.22
C ARG A 13 9.13 -26.56 -14.26
N GLU A 14 8.00 -25.96 -14.56
CA GLU A 14 7.88 -24.83 -15.48
C GLU A 14 8.48 -23.57 -14.85
N GLU A 15 9.67 -23.18 -15.31
CA GLU A 15 10.43 -22.05 -14.77
C GLU A 15 9.68 -20.72 -14.88
N ALA A 16 8.81 -20.57 -15.89
CA ALA A 16 7.98 -19.37 -16.08
C ALA A 16 7.06 -19.07 -14.88
N PHE A 17 6.76 -20.06 -14.04
CA PHE A 17 5.93 -19.90 -12.83
C PHE A 17 6.76 -19.78 -11.54
N HIS A 18 8.09 -19.77 -11.63
CA HIS A 18 8.93 -19.54 -10.46
C HIS A 18 8.91 -18.05 -10.10
N ALA A 19 8.87 -17.76 -8.80
CA ALA A 19 8.92 -16.37 -8.33
C ALA A 19 10.28 -15.76 -8.67
N ARG A 20 10.25 -14.62 -9.36
CA ARG A 20 11.42 -13.76 -9.59
C ARG A 20 12.04 -13.37 -8.25
N GLU A 21 13.36 -13.37 -8.15
CA GLU A 21 14.07 -13.13 -6.89
C GLU A 21 13.73 -11.75 -6.31
N GLU A 22 13.59 -10.74 -7.18
CA GLU A 22 13.26 -9.36 -6.83
C GLU A 22 11.84 -9.22 -6.24
N LEU A 23 10.98 -10.23 -6.42
CA LEU A 23 9.61 -10.26 -5.90
C LEU A 23 9.47 -11.19 -4.68
N LYS A 24 10.56 -11.78 -4.19
CA LYS A 24 10.55 -12.58 -2.96
C LYS A 24 10.68 -11.66 -1.73
N GLY A 25 9.54 -11.33 -1.15
CA GLY A 25 9.47 -10.55 0.10
C GLY A 25 10.09 -9.15 -0.02
N PRO A 26 9.73 -8.34 -1.04
CA PRO A 26 10.20 -6.96 -1.12
C PRO A 26 9.77 -6.16 0.11
N LEU A 27 10.60 -5.20 0.54
CA LEU A 27 10.28 -4.36 1.68
C LEU A 27 9.08 -3.46 1.34
N LEU A 28 8.12 -3.37 2.26
CA LEU A 28 6.96 -2.49 2.12
C LEU A 28 7.37 -1.03 1.84
N ALA A 29 8.49 -0.60 2.42
CA ALA A 29 9.04 0.73 2.21
C ALA A 29 9.46 1.00 0.76
N ASP A 30 10.02 -0.01 0.08
CA ASP A 30 10.44 0.12 -1.31
C ASP A 30 9.23 0.08 -2.25
N LEU A 31 8.26 -0.79 -1.94
CA LEU A 31 7.03 -0.90 -2.71
C LEU A 31 6.15 0.35 -2.64
N ALA A 32 6.16 1.08 -1.51
CA ALA A 32 5.42 2.32 -1.35
C ALA A 32 5.96 3.45 -2.25
N LYS A 33 7.23 3.38 -2.64
CA LYS A 33 7.92 4.42 -3.45
C LYS A 33 7.74 4.24 -4.96
N LEU A 34 7.03 3.21 -5.39
CA LEU A 34 6.83 2.96 -6.83
C LEU A 34 5.98 4.06 -7.46
N ASP A 35 6.57 4.76 -8.42
CA ASP A 35 5.86 5.56 -9.42
C ASP A 35 5.32 4.66 -10.56
N ASP A 36 4.54 5.23 -11.49
CA ASP A 36 3.95 4.43 -12.59
C ASP A 36 5.02 3.76 -13.48
N PRO A 37 6.10 4.45 -13.91
CA PRO A 37 7.19 3.82 -14.66
C PRO A 37 7.84 2.64 -13.93
N SER A 38 8.25 2.82 -12.68
CA SER A 38 8.91 1.76 -11.89
C SER A 38 7.97 0.59 -11.59
N PHE A 39 6.68 0.86 -11.30
CA PHE A 39 5.66 -0.18 -11.17
C PHE A 39 5.53 -1.01 -12.44
N ARG A 40 5.43 -0.37 -13.61
CA ARG A 40 5.29 -1.05 -14.91
C ARG A 40 6.52 -1.89 -15.26
N ALA A 41 7.70 -1.39 -14.92
CA ALA A 41 8.96 -2.11 -15.11
C ALA A 41 9.01 -3.35 -14.20
N LEU A 42 8.79 -3.17 -12.89
CA LEU A 42 8.87 -4.23 -11.89
C LEU A 42 7.88 -5.37 -12.17
N PHE A 43 6.65 -5.04 -12.53
CA PHE A 43 5.59 -6.02 -12.81
C PHE A 43 5.44 -6.37 -14.29
N SER A 44 6.43 -6.06 -15.15
CA SER A 44 6.39 -6.47 -16.55
C SER A 44 6.34 -8.00 -16.68
N GLY A 45 5.38 -8.50 -17.46
CA GLY A 45 5.09 -9.94 -17.59
C GLY A 45 4.34 -10.57 -16.41
N SER A 46 4.00 -9.79 -15.37
CA SER A 46 3.22 -10.25 -14.22
C SER A 46 1.74 -9.88 -14.35
N PRO A 47 0.79 -10.78 -13.98
CA PRO A 47 -0.62 -10.43 -13.87
C PRO A 47 -0.91 -9.26 -12.92
N VAL A 48 0.00 -8.96 -11.99
CA VAL A 48 -0.12 -7.79 -11.08
C VAL A 48 -0.15 -6.48 -11.87
N LYS A 49 0.53 -6.38 -13.01
CA LYS A 49 0.53 -5.17 -13.84
C LYS A 49 -0.88 -4.69 -14.22
N ARG A 50 -1.85 -5.61 -14.30
CA ARG A 50 -3.25 -5.32 -14.69
C ARG A 50 -3.99 -4.42 -13.70
N ILE A 51 -3.61 -4.41 -12.41
CA ILE A 51 -4.33 -3.63 -11.40
C ILE A 51 -3.93 -2.15 -11.41
N GLY A 52 -2.77 -1.82 -11.99
CA GLY A 52 -2.21 -0.47 -12.00
C GLY A 52 -1.54 -0.07 -10.68
N ARG A 53 -0.70 0.97 -10.75
CA ARG A 53 0.14 1.46 -9.66
C ARG A 53 -0.69 1.89 -8.44
N ASP A 54 -1.72 2.69 -8.63
CA ASP A 54 -2.50 3.25 -7.51
C ASP A 54 -3.17 2.18 -6.65
N ARG A 55 -3.79 1.18 -7.30
CA ARG A 55 -4.43 0.05 -6.59
C ARG A 55 -3.40 -0.82 -5.88
N PHE A 56 -2.19 -0.93 -6.44
CA PHE A 56 -1.09 -1.65 -5.84
C PHE A 56 -0.53 -0.91 -4.62
N VAL A 57 -0.17 0.36 -4.75
CA VAL A 57 0.34 1.21 -3.66
C VAL A 57 -0.69 1.31 -2.53
N ARG A 58 -1.98 1.43 -2.86
CA ARG A 58 -3.05 1.32 -1.86
C ARG A 58 -3.01 0.02 -1.07
N ASN A 59 -2.75 -1.13 -1.72
CA ASN A 59 -2.60 -2.40 -1.00
C ASN A 59 -1.33 -2.42 -0.13
N VAL A 60 -0.26 -1.78 -0.59
CA VAL A 60 0.99 -1.63 0.18
C VAL A 60 0.72 -0.79 1.44
N LEU A 61 -0.02 0.31 1.33
CA LEU A 61 -0.42 1.13 2.47
C LEU A 61 -1.29 0.36 3.47
N ILE A 62 -2.21 -0.48 2.98
CA ILE A 62 -2.97 -1.40 3.84
C ILE A 62 -2.02 -2.35 4.59
N ALA A 63 -1.03 -2.93 3.89
CA ALA A 63 -0.04 -3.81 4.51
C ALA A 63 0.83 -3.05 5.53
N ILE A 64 1.20 -1.80 5.26
CA ILE A 64 1.92 -0.92 6.19
C ILE A 64 1.08 -0.67 7.45
N GLY A 65 -0.18 -0.26 7.33
CA GLY A 65 -1.03 -0.03 8.51
C GLY A 65 -1.37 -1.30 9.30
N ASN A 66 -1.29 -2.47 8.67
CA ASN A 66 -1.45 -3.77 9.32
C ASN A 66 -0.17 -4.32 9.95
N SER A 67 1.01 -3.79 9.62
CA SER A 67 2.28 -4.34 10.12
C SER A 67 2.56 -3.92 11.58
N GLU A 68 1.88 -2.88 12.07
CA GLU A 68 2.12 -2.26 13.39
C GLU A 68 3.56 -1.70 13.54
N GLU A 69 4.28 -1.53 12.42
CA GLU A 69 5.65 -1.03 12.42
C GLU A 69 5.67 0.50 12.24
N THR A 70 5.68 1.25 13.34
CA THR A 70 5.66 2.73 13.33
C THR A 70 6.74 3.37 12.44
N ARG A 71 7.89 2.72 12.23
CA ARG A 71 8.94 3.18 11.31
C ARG A 71 8.45 3.36 9.86
N LEU A 72 7.43 2.60 9.44
CA LEU A 72 6.86 2.68 8.10
C LEU A 72 5.89 3.85 7.94
N ALA A 73 5.51 4.54 9.03
CA ALA A 73 4.68 5.73 8.95
C ALA A 73 5.31 6.82 8.05
N GLN A 74 6.65 6.88 7.94
CA GLN A 74 7.31 7.85 7.06
C GLN A 74 6.91 7.67 5.58
N GLU A 75 6.69 6.43 5.16
CA GLU A 75 6.34 6.10 3.77
C GLU A 75 4.86 6.43 3.50
N ALA A 76 3.99 6.25 4.50
CA ALA A 76 2.61 6.71 4.41
C ALA A 76 2.52 8.25 4.39
N ARG A 77 3.31 8.97 5.21
CA ARG A 77 3.36 10.45 5.18
C ARG A 77 3.74 10.99 3.80
N ALA A 78 4.73 10.39 3.16
CA ALA A 78 5.19 10.80 1.84
C ALA A 78 4.09 10.71 0.75
N LEU A 79 3.07 9.88 0.97
CA LEU A 79 1.97 9.63 0.04
C LEU A 79 0.70 10.44 0.34
N LEU A 80 0.70 11.30 1.38
CA LEU A 80 -0.42 12.19 1.65
C LEU A 80 -0.67 13.23 0.55
N GLY A 81 0.33 13.53 -0.28
CA GLY A 81 0.23 14.45 -1.41
C GLY A 81 0.14 13.76 -2.78
N ASP A 82 -0.12 12.45 -2.83
CA ASP A 82 -0.17 11.71 -4.09
C ASP A 82 -1.29 12.23 -5.00
N SER A 83 -1.09 12.21 -6.32
CA SER A 83 -2.12 12.65 -7.28
C SER A 83 -3.38 11.78 -7.23
N SER A 84 -3.24 10.52 -6.80
CA SER A 84 -4.36 9.58 -6.70
C SER A 84 -5.07 9.72 -5.35
N PRO A 85 -6.37 10.08 -5.32
CA PRO A 85 -7.13 10.15 -4.07
C PRO A 85 -7.19 8.79 -3.36
N LEU A 86 -7.22 7.68 -4.12
CA LEU A 86 -7.17 6.33 -3.56
C LEU A 86 -5.89 6.08 -2.74
N VAL A 87 -4.76 6.63 -3.19
CA VAL A 87 -3.48 6.51 -2.47
C VAL A 87 -3.48 7.44 -1.25
N ARG A 88 -3.92 8.69 -1.39
CA ARG A 88 -4.01 9.65 -0.28
C ARG A 88 -4.90 9.13 0.85
N ALA A 89 -6.13 8.68 0.55
CA ALA A 89 -7.06 8.13 1.53
C ALA A 89 -6.41 7.00 2.36
N MET A 90 -5.68 6.12 1.68
CA MET A 90 -5.09 4.94 2.31
C MET A 90 -3.78 5.26 3.04
N ALA A 91 -3.13 6.37 2.68
CA ALA A 91 -2.04 6.95 3.45
C ALA A 91 -2.56 7.49 4.80
N VAL A 92 -3.70 8.19 4.80
CA VAL A 92 -4.37 8.63 6.04
C VAL A 92 -4.72 7.43 6.92
N TRP A 93 -5.36 6.41 6.34
CA TRP A 93 -5.71 5.19 7.06
C TRP A 93 -4.49 4.51 7.70
N ALA A 94 -3.40 4.36 6.95
CA ALA A 94 -2.17 3.74 7.43
C ALA A 94 -1.52 4.56 8.55
N LEU A 95 -1.53 5.90 8.45
CA LEU A 95 -1.04 6.77 9.52
C LEU A 95 -1.89 6.66 10.76
N GLY A 96 -3.22 6.67 10.65
CA GLY A 96 -4.08 6.54 11.81
C GLY A 96 -3.88 5.21 12.55
N ARG A 97 -3.58 4.13 11.82
CA ARG A 97 -3.21 2.83 12.39
C ARG A 97 -1.87 2.84 13.14
N LEU A 98 -0.87 3.53 12.61
CA LEU A 98 0.51 3.48 13.12
C LEU A 98 0.87 4.60 14.12
N VAL A 99 0.27 5.77 13.92
CA VAL A 99 0.53 7.05 14.62
C VAL A 99 -0.78 7.85 14.77
N PRO A 100 -1.77 7.36 15.54
CA PRO A 100 -3.11 7.97 15.62
C PRO A 100 -3.11 9.42 16.11
N GLU A 101 -2.32 9.74 17.15
CA GLU A 101 -2.28 11.10 17.71
C GLU A 101 -1.67 12.13 16.74
N GLU A 102 -0.67 11.71 15.97
CA GLU A 102 -0.12 12.55 14.90
C GLU A 102 -1.14 12.75 13.79
N THR A 103 -1.83 11.68 13.39
CA THR A 103 -2.86 11.72 12.33
C THR A 103 -3.97 12.71 12.70
N LYS A 104 -4.43 12.70 13.96
CA LYS A 104 -5.38 13.69 14.49
C LYS A 104 -4.83 15.11 14.42
N GLY A 105 -3.53 15.30 14.73
CA GLY A 105 -2.87 16.60 14.66
C GLY A 105 -2.75 17.16 13.23
N LEU A 106 -2.61 16.30 12.23
CA LEU A 106 -2.53 16.69 10.81
C LEU A 106 -3.89 16.98 10.17
N ALA A 107 -4.96 16.36 10.67
CA ALA A 107 -6.28 16.39 10.04
C ALA A 107 -6.86 17.80 9.80
N PRO A 108 -6.77 18.79 10.72
CA PRO A 108 -7.34 20.12 10.49
C PRO A 108 -6.77 20.80 9.24
N ALA A 109 -5.44 20.84 9.11
CA ALA A 109 -4.77 21.44 7.96
C ALA A 109 -5.06 20.67 6.66
N ALA A 110 -5.10 19.34 6.73
CA ALA A 110 -5.40 18.51 5.56
C ALA A 110 -6.84 18.72 5.05
N LEU A 111 -7.81 18.85 5.95
CA LEU A 111 -9.23 19.08 5.62
C LEU A 111 -9.51 20.47 5.04
N GLU A 112 -8.62 21.45 5.19
CA GLU A 112 -8.74 22.75 4.54
C GLU A 112 -8.44 22.67 3.04
N THR A 113 -7.52 21.79 2.63
CA THR A 113 -7.02 21.71 1.25
C THR A 113 -7.52 20.51 0.46
N GLU A 114 -7.93 19.43 1.13
CA GLU A 114 -8.40 18.22 0.45
C GLU A 114 -9.82 18.38 -0.08
N GLU A 115 -10.00 18.17 -1.38
CA GLU A 115 -11.28 18.29 -2.08
C GLU A 115 -11.99 16.94 -2.24
N ASP A 116 -11.25 15.83 -2.25
CA ASP A 116 -11.80 14.50 -2.49
C ASP A 116 -12.56 13.97 -1.26
N GLU A 117 -13.82 13.59 -1.46
CA GLU A 117 -14.72 13.18 -0.38
C GLU A 117 -14.25 11.92 0.35
N ASP A 118 -13.68 10.95 -0.37
CA ASP A 118 -13.20 9.70 0.24
C ASP A 118 -11.98 9.97 1.13
N VAL A 119 -11.05 10.82 0.68
CA VAL A 119 -9.89 11.22 1.48
C VAL A 119 -10.32 12.00 2.74
N ARG A 120 -11.27 12.93 2.59
CA ARG A 120 -11.82 13.69 3.73
C ARG A 120 -12.51 12.76 4.74
N SER A 121 -13.22 11.73 4.26
CA SER A 121 -13.88 10.74 5.12
C SER A 121 -12.88 10.00 6.01
N GLU A 122 -11.71 9.61 5.46
CA GLU A 122 -10.64 8.98 6.24
C GLU A 122 -10.08 9.91 7.31
N TRP A 123 -9.82 11.19 7.00
CA TRP A 123 -9.39 12.17 8.00
C TRP A 123 -10.42 12.35 9.12
N CYS A 124 -11.70 12.49 8.75
CA CYS A 124 -12.80 12.61 9.68
C CYS A 124 -13.00 11.36 10.55
N TYR A 125 -12.70 10.16 10.04
CA TYR A 125 -12.79 8.92 10.80
C TYR A 125 -11.84 8.95 12.00
N TRP A 126 -10.60 9.41 11.82
CA TRP A 126 -9.58 9.44 12.88
C TRP A 126 -9.74 10.57 13.89
N LEU A 127 -10.56 11.58 13.59
CA LEU A 127 -10.95 12.65 14.52
C LEU A 127 -12.05 12.25 15.52
N ARG A 128 -12.72 11.12 15.30
CA ARG A 128 -13.76 10.59 16.20
C ARG A 128 -13.15 9.86 17.38
#